data_AF-A0A0F9P762-F1
#
_entry.id   AF-A0A0F9P762-F1
#
_cell.length_a   1.000
_cell.length_b   1.000
_cell.length_c   1.000
_cell.angle_alpha   90.00
_cell.angle_beta   90.00
_cell.angle_gamma   90.00
#
_symmetry.space_group_name_H-M   'P 1'
#
loop_
_entity.id
_entity.type
_entity.pdbx_description
1 polymer ?
#
loop_
_entity_poly.entity_id
_entity_poly.type
_entity_poly.pdbx_seq_one_letter_code
_entity_poly.pdbx_strand_id
1 'polypeptide(L)' 'MKKWYQSRILWVNIIGAIVIAVESQTSWIVPPEVVAGVLVILNSILRFRTDEGIS' A
#
# COMPACT_ATOMS: atom_id res chain seq x y z
N MET A 1 -10.30 -2.44 19.21
CA MET A 1 -9.81 -1.17 18.63
C MET A 1 -9.04 -1.50 17.37
N LYS A 2 -9.40 -0.90 16.23
CA LYS A 2 -8.73 -1.18 14.95
C LYS A 2 -7.28 -0.69 15.04
N LYS A 3 -6.31 -1.56 14.78
CA LYS A 3 -4.91 -1.20 14.92
C LYS A 3 -4.56 -0.24 13.78
N TRP A 4 -3.80 0.81 14.07
CA TRP A 4 -3.49 1.89 13.13
C TRP A 4 -2.90 1.37 11.80
N TYR A 5 -2.11 0.30 11.86
CA TYR A 5 -1.51 -0.39 10.71
C TYR A 5 -2.49 -1.23 9.86
N GLN A 6 -3.76 -1.37 10.25
CA GLN A 6 -4.79 -2.07 9.47
C GLN A 6 -5.65 -1.11 8.67
N SER A 7 -5.43 0.21 8.81
CA SER A 7 -6.21 1.21 8.10
C SER A 7 -5.87 1.20 6.61
N ARG A 8 -6.86 0.88 5.77
CA ARG A 8 -6.73 0.97 4.30
C ARG A 8 -6.28 2.34 3.83
N ILE A 9 -6.84 3.39 4.41
CA ILE A 9 -6.55 4.78 4.03
C ILE A 9 -5.07 5.10 4.27
N LEU A 10 -4.50 4.61 5.38
CA LEU A 10 -3.10 4.84 5.71
C LEU A 10 -2.18 4.20 4.67
N TRP A 11 -2.41 2.94 4.29
CA TRP A 11 -1.60 2.26 3.28
C TRP A 11 -1.74 2.86 1.89
N VAL A 12 -2.97 3.21 1.47
CA VAL A 12 -3.19 3.87 0.18
C VAL A 12 -2.47 5.21 0.13
N ASN A 13 -2.51 6.00 1.21
CA ASN A 13 -1.81 7.28 1.28
C ASN A 13 -0.28 7.11 1.28
N ILE A 14 0.25 6.13 2.02
CA ILE A 14 1.70 5.84 2.03
C ILE A 14 2.17 5.41 0.64
N ILE A 15 1.46 4.48 -0.01
CA ILE A 15 1.84 4.01 -1.34
C ILE A 15 1.71 5.14 -2.35
N GLY A 16 0.65 5.95 -2.27
CA GLY A 16 0.49 7.15 -3.11
C GLY A 16 1.64 8.13 -2.95
N ALA A 17 2.08 8.40 -1.72
CA ALA A 17 3.24 9.25 -1.47
C ALA A 17 4.53 8.68 -2.08
N ILE A 18 4.73 7.36 -1.98
CA ILE A 18 5.88 6.68 -2.59
C ILE A 18 5.82 6.78 -4.12
N VAL A 19 4.65 6.55 -4.72
CA VAL A 19 4.45 6.67 -6.17
C VAL A 19 4.81 8.07 -6.64
N ILE A 20 4.25 9.11 -6.01
CA ILE A 20 4.56 10.50 -6.36
C ILE A 20 6.06 10.80 -6.22
N ALA A 21 6.70 10.31 -5.16
CA ALA A 21 8.14 10.48 -4.95
C ALA A 21 8.98 9.80 -6.04
N VAL A 22 8.58 8.61 -6.49
CA VAL A 22 9.25 7.88 -7.59
C VAL A 22 9.02 8.60 -8.92
N GLU A 23 7.78 8.97 -9.23
CA GLU A 23 7.41 9.70 -10.44
C GLU A 23 8.17 11.03 -10.56
N SER A 24 8.35 11.73 -9.44
CA SER A 24 9.10 13.00 -9.38
C SER A 24 10.58 12.88 -9.74
N GLN A 25 11.17 11.68 -9.63
CA GLN A 25 12.60 11.44 -9.87
C GLN A 25 12.89 10.69 -11.16
N THR A 26 11.97 9.85 -11.62
CA THR A 26 12.20 8.91 -12.74
C THR A 26 11.45 9.26 -14.02
N SER A 27 10.53 10.23 -13.99
CA SER A 27 9.61 10.56 -15.10
C SER A 27 8.80 9.35 -15.62
N TRP A 28 8.80 8.25 -14.86
CA TRP A 28 8.09 7.03 -15.17
C TRP A 28 6.77 7.03 -14.43
N ILE A 29 5.67 7.02 -15.17
CA ILE A 29 4.31 6.90 -14.63
C ILE A 29 4.12 5.48 -14.10
N VAL A 30 3.82 5.34 -12.82
CA VAL A 30 3.61 4.03 -12.19
C VAL A 30 2.22 3.51 -12.59
N PRO A 31 2.12 2.33 -13.25
CA PRO A 31 0.84 1.77 -13.62
C PRO A 31 -0.02 1.45 -12.39
N PRO A 32 -1.34 1.67 -12.42
CA PRO A 32 -2.23 1.37 -11.30
C PRO A 32 -2.22 -0.12 -10.90
N GLU A 33 -1.92 -1.01 -11.84
CA GLU A 33 -1.78 -2.46 -11.59
C GLU A 33 -0.63 -2.77 -10.63
N VAL A 34 0.47 -1.99 -10.70
CA VAL A 34 1.62 -2.13 -9.80
C VAL A 34 1.23 -1.73 -8.39
N VAL A 35 0.52 -0.61 -8.24
CA VAL A 35 0.00 -0.13 -6.95
C VAL A 35 -0.97 -1.15 -6.32
N ALA A 36 -1.87 -1.71 -7.13
CA ALA A 36 -2.79 -2.75 -6.69
C ALA A 36 -2.04 -4.02 -6.25
N GLY A 37 -1.01 -4.43 -7.00
CA GLY A 37 -0.15 -5.55 -6.63
C GLY A 37 0.54 -5.36 -5.28
N VAL A 38 1.10 -4.16 -5.03
CA VAL A 38 1.73 -3.81 -3.75
C VAL A 38 0.73 -3.87 -2.59
N LEU A 39 -0.49 -3.36 -2.79
CA LEU A 39 -1.56 -3.45 -1.78
C LEU A 39 -1.95 -4.91 -1.47
N VAL A 40 -2.01 -5.78 -2.47
CA VAL A 40 -2.30 -7.20 -2.27
C VAL A 40 -1.20 -7.90 -1.48
N ILE A 41 0.08 -7.58 -1.77
CA ILE A 41 1.22 -8.11 -1.03
C ILE A 41 1.18 -7.66 0.43
N LEU A 42 1.00 -6.35 0.67
CA LEU A 42 0.88 -5.80 2.04
C LEU A 42 -0.28 -6.43 2.80
N ASN A 43 -1.43 -6.58 2.15
CA ASN A 43 -2.60 -7.22 2.76
C ASN A 43 -2.34 -8.70 3.08
N SER A 44 -1.62 -9.42 2.21
CA SER A 44 -1.24 -10.82 2.44
C SER A 44 -0.25 -10.96 3.60
N ILE A 45 0.75 -10.07 3.69
CA ILE A 45 1.70 -10.04 4.80
C ILE A 45 0.98 -9.77 6.12
N LEU A 46 0.08 -8.78 6.14
CA LEU A 46 -0.72 -8.45 7.32
C LEU A 46 -1.60 -9.62 7.76
N ARG A 47 -2.30 -10.28 6.81
CA ARG A 47 -3.07 -11.48 7.11
C ARG A 47 -2.21 -12.60 7.67
N PHE A 48 -1.02 -12.83 7.13
CA PHE A 48 -0.17 -13.92 7.59
C PHE A 48 0.48 -13.64 8.97
N ARG A 49 0.76 -12.37 9.27
CA ARG A 49 1.42 -11.97 10.53
C ARG A 49 0.45 -11.67 11.68
N THR A 50 -0.75 -11.20 11.38
CA THR A 50 -1.69 -10.69 12.39
C THR A 50 -3.03 -11.40 12.36
N ASP A 51 -3.24 -12.37 11.46
CA ASP A 51 -4.53 -13.01 11.13
C ASP A 51 -5.63 -12.00 10.73
N GLU A 52 -5.27 -10.74 10.60
CA GLU A 52 -6.14 -9.61 10.33
C GLU A 52 -5.67 -8.93 9.03
N GLY A 53 -6.60 -8.69 8.09
CA GLY A 53 -6.32 -8.00 6.83
C GLY A 53 -6.41 -6.47 6.96
N ILE A 54 -6.02 -5.78 5.89
CA ILE A 54 -6.32 -4.36 5.71
C ILE A 54 -7.84 -4.22 5.66
N SER A 55 -8.41 -3.54 6.64
CA SER A 55 -9.85 -3.32 6.81
C SER A 55 -10.25 -1.91 6.44
#